data_AF-A0A4Q2XSI7-F1
#
_entry.id   AF-A0A4Q2XSI7-F1
#
_cell.length_a   1.000
_cell.length_b   1.000
_cell.length_c   1.000
_cell.angle_alpha   90.00
_cell.angle_beta   90.00
_cell.angle_gamma   90.00
#
_symmetry.space_group_name_H-M   'P 1'
#
loop_
_entity.id
_entity.type
_entity.pdbx_description
1 polymer ?
#
loop_
_entity_poly.entity_id
_entity_poly.type
_entity_poly.pdbx_seq_one_letter_code
_entity_poly.pdbx_strand_id
1 'polypeptide(L)' 'MDPSTPGHTTVRATVPMATMNRYALDLRSITKGRGRFRARVSHYEELPYPEQEKLKAEFAKARSHED' A
#
# COMPACT_ATOMS: atom_id res chain seq x y z
N MET A 1 17.53 -2.47 -6.42
CA MET A 1 17.77 -3.27 -5.21
C MET A 1 19.16 -2.95 -4.76
N ASP A 2 19.31 -2.47 -3.53
CA ASP A 2 20.64 -2.16 -3.01
C ASP A 2 21.04 -3.25 -2.00
N PRO A 3 22.24 -3.86 -2.15
CA PRO A 3 22.78 -4.73 -1.13
C PRO A 3 23.21 -3.86 0.06
N SER A 4 22.42 -3.86 1.13
CA SER A 4 22.74 -3.09 2.35
C SER A 4 23.68 -3.85 3.28
N THR A 5 23.59 -5.18 3.32
CA THR A 5 24.40 -6.09 4.15
C THR A 5 24.36 -7.49 3.52
N PRO A 6 25.38 -8.35 3.67
CA PRO A 6 25.31 -9.73 3.19
C PRO A 6 24.01 -10.43 3.63
N GLY A 7 23.25 -10.97 2.68
CA GLY A 7 21.97 -11.64 2.94
C GLY A 7 20.75 -10.72 3.11
N HIS A 8 20.89 -9.40 3.01
CA HIS A 8 19.79 -8.44 3.09
C HIS A 8 19.70 -7.56 1.84
N THR A 9 18.47 -7.39 1.36
CA THR A 9 18.19 -6.51 0.23
C THR A 9 17.25 -5.40 0.62
N THR A 10 17.63 -4.16 0.31
CA THR A 10 16.79 -2.99 0.54
C THR A 10 16.03 -2.61 -0.73
N VAL A 11 14.71 -2.46 -0.60
CA VAL A 11 13.80 -2.01 -1.67
C VAL A 11 13.24 -0.64 -1.26
N ARG A 12 13.31 0.33 -2.18
CA ARG A 12 12.69 1.64 -2.03
C ARG A 12 11.67 1.81 -3.14
N ALA A 13 10.46 2.20 -2.76
CA ALA A 13 9.33 2.38 -3.67
C ALA A 13 8.39 3.45 -3.14
N THR A 14 7.69 4.13 -4.04
CA THR A 14 6.53 4.95 -3.73
C THR A 14 5.29 4.11 -3.98
N VAL A 15 4.37 4.10 -3.02
CA VAL A 15 3.13 3.32 -3.10
C VAL A 15 1.98 4.14 -2.51
N PRO A 16 0.73 3.93 -3.00
CA PRO A 16 -0.43 4.59 -2.41
C PRO A 16 -0.64 4.15 -0.97
N MET A 17 -0.87 5.10 -0.06
CA MET A 17 -1.01 4.82 1.37
C MET A 17 -2.18 3.88 1.68
N ALA A 18 -3.25 3.90 0.87
CA ALA A 18 -4.39 2.99 1.00
C ALA A 18 -4.01 1.50 0.92
N THR A 19 -2.93 1.16 0.21
CA THR A 19 -2.46 -0.23 0.05
C THR A 19 -1.67 -0.76 1.25
N MET A 20 -1.21 0.13 2.14
CA MET A 20 -0.28 -0.23 3.22
C MET A 20 -0.94 -0.85 4.45
N ASN A 21 -2.28 -0.82 4.54
CA ASN A 21 -3.03 -1.29 5.71
C ASN A 21 -2.73 -2.75 6.11
N ARG A 22 -2.53 -3.63 5.12
CA ARG A 22 -2.25 -5.07 5.36
C ARG A 22 -0.79 -5.46 5.10
N TYR A 23 0.02 -4.52 4.63
CA TYR A 23 1.36 -4.80 4.14
C TYR A 23 2.28 -5.46 5.19
N ALA A 24 2.11 -5.13 6.47
CA ALA A 24 2.88 -5.76 7.54
C ALA A 24 2.70 -7.29 7.60
N LEU A 25 1.45 -7.77 7.40
CA LEU A 25 1.12 -9.19 7.40
C LEU A 25 1.65 -9.86 6.14
N ASP A 26 1.44 -9.22 4.99
CA ASP A 26 1.86 -9.74 3.69
C ASP A 26 3.39 -9.87 3.62
N LEU A 27 4.12 -8.83 4.05
CA LEU A 27 5.57 -8.84 4.12
C LEU A 27 6.07 -9.97 5.04
N ARG A 28 5.46 -10.16 6.22
CA ARG A 28 5.81 -11.24 7.14
C ARG A 28 5.62 -12.61 6.48
N SER A 29 4.52 -12.79 5.74
CA SER A 29 4.22 -14.03 5.04
C SER A 29 5.26 -14.35 3.95
N ILE A 30 5.50 -13.42 3.02
CA ILE A 30 6.39 -13.65 1.87
C ILE A 30 7.88 -13.73 2.26
N THR A 31 8.28 -13.11 3.38
CA THR A 31 9.67 -13.12 3.85
C THR A 31 9.96 -14.16 4.93
N LYS A 32 8.99 -15.03 5.25
CA LYS A 32 9.07 -15.99 6.37
C LYS A 32 9.46 -15.29 7.70
N GLY A 33 8.90 -14.11 7.94
CA GLY A 33 9.09 -13.34 9.17
C GLY A 33 10.38 -12.52 9.27
N ARG A 34 11.20 -12.46 8.22
CA ARG A 34 12.49 -11.74 8.25
C ARG A 34 12.45 -10.32 7.69
N GLY A 35 11.37 -9.96 7.00
CA GLY A 35 11.18 -8.65 6.40
C GLY A 35 10.81 -7.58 7.42
N ARG A 36 11.33 -6.36 7.21
CA ARG A 36 10.94 -5.15 7.94
C ARG A 36 10.75 -4.03 6.95
N PHE A 37 9.82 -3.12 7.22
CA PHE A 37 9.59 -1.94 6.40
C PHE A 37 9.49 -0.68 7.26
N ARG A 38 9.70 0.47 6.63
CA ARG A 38 9.39 1.78 7.18
C ARG A 38 8.72 2.59 6.07
N ALA A 39 7.69 3.34 6.41
CA ALA A 39 6.99 4.22 5.49
C ALA A 39 7.02 5.66 6.01
N ARG A 40 7.02 6.61 5.09
CA ARG A 40 6.82 8.05 5.35
C ARG A 40 5.96 8.62 4.23
N VAL A 41 5.11 9.59 4.56
CA VAL A 41 4.33 10.32 3.56
C VAL A 41 5.31 11.10 2.67
N SER A 42 5.12 10.98 1.34
CA SER A 42 5.96 11.65 0.34
C SER A 42 5.20 12.82 -0.29
N HIS A 43 4.08 12.54 -0.95
CA HIS A 43 3.22 13.52 -1.62
C HIS A 43 1.83 12.94 -1.87
N TYR A 44 0.93 13.80 -2.36
CA TYR A 44 -0.35 13.40 -2.95
C TYR A 44 -0.21 13.33 -4.47
N GLU A 45 -0.85 12.35 -5.08
CA GLU A 45 -0.93 12.16 -6.52
C GLU A 45 -2.36 11.84 -6.95
N GLU A 46 -2.65 12.01 -8.24
CA GLU A 46 -3.93 11.61 -8.79
C GLU A 46 -4.06 10.08 -8.79
N LEU A 47 -5.21 9.58 -8.33
CA LEU A 47 -5.49 8.15 -8.40
C LEU A 47 -5.60 7.70 -9.87
N PRO A 48 -5.16 6.49 -10.22
CA PRO A 48 -5.46 5.89 -11.51
C PRO A 48 -6.97 5.81 -11.77
N TYR A 49 -7.40 6.08 -13.01
CA TYR A 49 -8.83 6.10 -13.40
C TYR A 49 -9.65 4.88 -12.92
N PRO A 50 -9.16 3.63 -13.05
CA PRO A 50 -9.92 2.46 -12.59
C PRO A 50 -10.16 2.41 -11.07
N GLU A 51 -9.24 2.98 -10.28
CA GLU A 51 -9.38 3.04 -8.82
C GLU A 51 -10.34 4.17 -8.42
N GLN A 52 -10.34 5.28 -9.17
CA GLN A 52 -11.30 6.36 -8.95
C GLN A 52 -12.74 5.90 -9.16
N GLU A 53 -13.03 5.13 -10.23
CA GLU A 53 -14.38 4.64 -10.50
C GLU A 53 -14.89 3.72 -9.40
N LYS A 54 -14.04 2.82 -8.89
CA LYS A 54 -14.36 1.94 -7.77
C LYS A 54 -14.70 2.76 -6.52
N LEU A 55 -13.86 3.74 -6.18
CA LEU A 55 -14.08 4.59 -5.01
C LEU A 55 -15.39 5.38 -5.12
N LYS A 56 -15.69 5.94 -6.31
CA LYS A 56 -16.96 6.65 -6.56
C LYS A 56 -18.16 5.73 -6.41
N ALA A 57 -18.08 4.50 -6.93
CA ALA A 57 -19.16 3.52 -6.82
C ALA A 57 -19.38 3.06 -5.37
N GLU A 58 -18.31 2.82 -4.61
CA GLU A 58 -18.38 2.49 -3.18
C GLU A 58 -19.01 3.63 -2.37
N PHE A 59 -18.58 4.87 -2.63
CA PHE A 59 -19.12 6.06 -1.97
C PHE A 59 -20.62 6.25 -2.24
N ALA A 60 -21.05 6.09 -3.50
CA ALA A 60 -22.46 6.18 -3.86
C ALA A 60 -23.31 5.12 -3.13
N LYS A 61 -22.81 3.88 -3.01
CA LYS A 61 -23.49 2.78 -2.30
C LYS A 61 -23.61 3.05 -0.80
N ALA A 62 -22.55 3.55 -0.17
CA ALA A 62 -22.55 3.86 1.26
C ALA A 62 -23.60 4.93 1.59
N ARG A 63 -23.69 5.97 0.76
CA ARG A 63 -24.63 7.08 0.95
C ARG A 63 -26.09 6.68 0.75
N SER A 64 -26.40 5.82 -0.22
CA SER A 64 -27.77 5.32 -0.43
C SER A 64 -28.26 4.37 0.67
N HIS A 65 -27.37 3.93 1.55
CA HIS A 65 -27.71 3.04 2.67
C HIS A 65 -27.96 3.79 3.99
N GLU A 66 -27.69 5.10 4.01
CA GLU A 66 -27.97 6.02 5.12
C GLU A 66 -29.32 6.76 4.97
N ASP A 67 -29.96 6.67 3.79
CA ASP A 67 -31.34 7.12 3.51
C ASP A 67 -32.34 5.95 3.65
#